data_AF-A0A451AY16-F1
#
_entry.id   AF-A0A451AY16-F1
#
_cell.length_a   1.000
_cell.length_b   1.000
_cell.length_c   1.000
_cell.angle_alpha   90.00
_cell.angle_beta   90.00
_cell.angle_gamma   90.00
#
_symmetry.space_group_name_H-M   'P 1'
#
loop_
_entity.id
_entity.type
_entity.pdbx_description
1 polymer ?
#
loop_
_entity_poly.entity_id
_entity_poly.type
_entity_poly.pdbx_seq_one_letter_code
_entity_poly.pdbx_strand_id
1 'polypeptide(L)'
;MQKIFDVVLIGAGPAAVAALAALPKGLSAAIVTGTGAAGGKKMSGIHAKIRATAWERREPPGIARPLPFKESSRGMLCDSAVIGGLANYWGQQFIHYQEDDTWSLDIFSSYEGYLQTCSKVETLFTCSGGQDNKHKVSPLTDTYVTHTPRLLTGTKAEPNAGLVAMRNCFTLLAETHGARLYSAAAVLLKSTGAHVCIHLADGTKLTARRVVLAAGVVGSLRLTMASCAEVQSVRLTDHAPYMFYLLDNHRIVKRVCDDTLEHFNSLSLERVEENRVRLFASFYRMSQAPIGLTLAALGLPPLFPRTCPPKIVDLITPIQVWTAISQMQYQVDRNAPWACLISRPELSGDEELQRFQDWLSTQGFILRRSQTLPGYGFHYHAGEISLDGAHFQNSPDFIRERFQDRVLCIDASILTEIGVRPLTLTAMASAYEAIERMHWNNGEQ
;
A
#
# COMPACT_ATOMS: atom_id res chain seq x y z
N MET A 1 -28.84 -19.07 18.73
CA MET A 1 -27.90 -18.17 19.44
C MET A 1 -26.90 -17.64 18.41
N GLN A 2 -26.65 -16.33 18.32
CA GLN A 2 -25.71 -15.78 17.33
C GLN A 2 -24.28 -16.16 17.73
N LYS A 3 -23.49 -16.75 16.82
CA LYS A 3 -22.09 -17.13 17.07
C LYS A 3 -21.28 -15.87 17.39
N ILE A 4 -20.56 -15.89 18.51
CA ILE A 4 -19.60 -14.85 18.89
C ILE A 4 -18.21 -15.33 18.46
N PHE A 5 -17.49 -14.49 17.72
CA PHE A 5 -16.11 -14.74 17.32
C PHE A 5 -15.15 -14.19 18.37
N ASP A 6 -13.99 -14.81 18.53
CA ASP A 6 -12.92 -14.23 19.34
C ASP A 6 -12.36 -13.00 18.64
N VAL A 7 -12.19 -13.08 17.32
CA VAL A 7 -11.68 -11.99 16.49
C VAL A 7 -12.41 -11.91 15.16
N VAL A 8 -12.68 -10.67 14.73
CA VAL A 8 -13.04 -10.35 13.34
C VAL A 8 -11.97 -9.46 12.73
N LEU A 9 -11.34 -9.92 11.66
CA LEU A 9 -10.42 -9.12 10.84
C LEU A 9 -11.20 -8.46 9.69
N ILE A 10 -11.12 -7.14 9.56
CA ILE A 10 -11.77 -6.38 8.49
C ILE A 10 -10.71 -5.89 7.52
N GLY A 11 -10.70 -6.43 6.31
CA GLY A 11 -9.71 -6.15 5.28
C GLY A 11 -9.03 -7.41 4.75
N ALA A 12 -8.37 -7.27 3.60
CA ALA A 12 -7.68 -8.37 2.93
C ALA A 12 -6.40 -7.92 2.19
N GLY A 13 -5.82 -6.79 2.59
CA GLY A 13 -4.58 -6.25 2.02
C GLY A 13 -3.31 -6.80 2.70
N PRO A 14 -2.14 -6.17 2.44
CA PRO A 14 -0.87 -6.58 3.06
C PRO A 14 -0.91 -6.62 4.59
N ALA A 15 -1.48 -5.60 5.23
CA ALA A 15 -1.64 -5.57 6.69
C ALA A 15 -2.49 -6.75 7.21
N ALA A 16 -3.52 -7.16 6.46
CA ALA A 16 -4.34 -8.32 6.82
C ALA A 16 -3.57 -9.65 6.70
N VAL A 17 -2.70 -9.79 5.69
CA VAL A 17 -1.80 -10.95 5.55
C VAL A 17 -0.88 -11.05 6.75
N ALA A 18 -0.22 -9.95 7.11
CA ALA A 18 0.66 -9.89 8.27
C ALA A 18 -0.08 -10.18 9.57
N ALA A 19 -1.29 -9.64 9.74
CA ALA A 19 -2.14 -9.90 10.89
C ALA A 19 -2.50 -11.38 11.04
N LEU A 20 -2.88 -12.04 9.94
CA LEU A 20 -3.20 -13.47 9.95
C LEU A 20 -1.96 -14.32 10.28
N ALA A 21 -0.77 -13.90 9.83
CA ALA A 21 0.47 -14.61 10.16
C ALA A 21 0.82 -14.51 11.65
N ALA A 22 0.54 -13.36 12.29
CA ALA A 22 0.79 -13.14 13.72
C ALA A 22 -0.33 -13.68 14.64
N LEU A 23 -1.53 -13.91 14.11
CA LEU A 23 -2.69 -14.30 14.91
C LEU A 23 -2.46 -15.65 15.61
N PRO A 24 -2.79 -15.79 16.92
CA PRO A 24 -2.71 -17.08 17.59
C PRO A 24 -3.62 -18.14 16.96
N LYS A 25 -3.14 -19.38 16.93
CA LYS A 25 -3.95 -20.53 16.48
C LYS A 25 -5.04 -20.85 17.49
N GLY A 26 -6.15 -21.43 17.00
CA GLY A 26 -7.25 -21.93 17.84
C GLY A 26 -8.33 -20.90 18.16
N LEU A 27 -8.15 -19.64 17.79
CA LEU A 27 -9.17 -18.60 17.94
C LEU A 27 -10.32 -18.82 16.93
N SER A 28 -11.56 -18.60 17.37
CA SER A 28 -12.72 -18.52 16.47
C SER A 28 -12.65 -17.20 15.68
N ALA A 29 -12.15 -17.28 14.44
CA ALA A 29 -11.93 -16.12 13.58
C ALA A 29 -12.97 -15.98 12.45
N ALA A 30 -13.30 -14.74 12.11
CA ALA A 30 -13.98 -14.38 10.88
C ALA A 30 -13.23 -13.25 10.16
N ILE A 31 -13.28 -13.24 8.83
CA ILE A 31 -12.61 -12.23 8.01
C ILE A 31 -13.61 -11.59 7.07
N VAL A 32 -13.69 -10.26 7.10
CA VAL A 32 -14.55 -9.44 6.27
C VAL A 32 -13.68 -8.79 5.19
N THR A 33 -13.74 -9.34 3.99
CA THR A 33 -12.81 -8.96 2.90
C THR A 33 -13.26 -7.73 2.11
N GLY A 34 -14.58 -7.44 2.08
CA GLY A 34 -15.15 -6.31 1.35
C GLY A 34 -15.11 -6.43 -0.18
N THR A 35 -14.70 -7.58 -0.72
CA THR A 35 -14.58 -7.86 -2.17
C THR A 35 -15.90 -8.17 -2.87
N GLY A 36 -16.98 -8.37 -2.12
CA GLY A 36 -18.32 -8.59 -2.66
C GLY A 36 -18.76 -7.39 -3.51
N ALA A 37 -19.49 -7.68 -4.60
CA ALA A 37 -19.81 -6.71 -5.65
C ALA A 37 -20.42 -5.42 -5.09
N ALA A 38 -19.62 -4.35 -5.01
CA ALA A 38 -20.16 -3.01 -5.10
C ALA A 38 -20.69 -2.86 -6.53
N GLY A 39 -22.00 -2.62 -6.67
CA GLY A 39 -22.71 -2.62 -7.97
C GLY A 39 -21.91 -1.99 -9.11
N GLY A 40 -21.94 -2.65 -10.28
CA GLY A 40 -21.02 -2.45 -11.42
C GLY A 40 -20.81 -1.01 -11.86
N LYS A 41 -19.89 -0.30 -11.22
CA LYS A 41 -19.45 1.03 -11.68
C LYS A 41 -18.67 0.90 -12.98
N LYS A 42 -18.86 1.88 -13.87
CA LYS A 42 -18.12 2.00 -15.15
C LYS A 42 -16.61 2.09 -14.90
N MET A 43 -15.84 1.39 -15.72
CA MET A 43 -14.35 1.34 -15.67
C MET A 43 -13.67 2.69 -15.94
N SER A 44 -14.39 3.61 -16.58
CA SER A 44 -13.91 4.94 -16.93
C SER A 44 -13.76 5.78 -15.67
N GLY A 45 -12.53 5.90 -15.18
CA GLY A 45 -12.18 6.70 -14.01
C GLY A 45 -11.14 6.02 -13.12
N ILE A 46 -11.19 4.70 -12.99
CA ILE A 46 -10.28 3.94 -12.13
C ILE A 46 -8.85 4.00 -12.67
N HIS A 47 -7.88 4.03 -11.76
CA HIS A 47 -6.45 4.02 -12.07
C HIS A 47 -6.08 2.97 -13.13
N ALA A 48 -5.27 3.36 -14.12
CA ALA A 48 -4.88 2.53 -15.25
C ALA A 48 -4.31 1.16 -14.86
N LYS A 49 -3.45 1.13 -13.85
CA LYS A 49 -2.82 -0.10 -13.35
C LYS A 49 -3.80 -1.06 -12.70
N ILE A 50 -4.78 -0.53 -11.95
CA ILE A 50 -5.86 -1.33 -11.36
C ILE A 50 -6.70 -1.92 -12.49
N ARG A 51 -7.03 -1.10 -13.49
CA ARG A 51 -7.80 -1.52 -14.67
C ARG A 51 -7.11 -2.63 -15.46
N ALA A 52 -5.82 -2.47 -15.76
CA ALA A 52 -5.02 -3.44 -16.49
C ALA A 52 -4.94 -4.78 -15.74
N THR A 53 -4.63 -4.73 -14.44
CA THR A 53 -4.50 -5.95 -13.61
C THR A 53 -5.85 -6.66 -13.44
N ALA A 54 -6.93 -5.91 -13.20
CA ALA A 54 -8.28 -6.47 -13.09
C ALA A 54 -8.65 -7.23 -14.38
N TRP A 55 -8.36 -6.61 -15.52
CA TRP A 55 -8.61 -7.21 -16.83
C TRP A 55 -7.74 -8.46 -17.08
N GLU A 56 -6.44 -8.41 -16.74
CA GLU A 56 -5.54 -9.57 -16.82
C GLU A 56 -6.03 -10.75 -15.99
N ARG A 57 -6.64 -10.47 -14.83
CA ARG A 57 -7.23 -11.46 -13.92
C ARG A 57 -8.65 -11.89 -14.30
N ARG A 58 -9.26 -11.25 -15.30
CA ARG A 58 -10.68 -11.42 -15.67
C ARG A 58 -11.62 -11.15 -14.48
N GLU A 59 -11.24 -10.22 -13.62
CA GLU A 59 -12.02 -9.82 -12.45
C GLU A 59 -12.82 -8.56 -12.77
N PRO A 60 -14.02 -8.41 -12.17
CA PRO A 60 -14.71 -7.15 -12.23
C PRO A 60 -13.79 -6.07 -11.62
N PRO A 61 -13.64 -4.91 -12.27
CA PRO A 61 -12.77 -3.82 -11.80
C PRO A 61 -13.25 -3.13 -10.51
N GLY A 62 -14.24 -3.70 -9.82
CA GLY A 62 -14.69 -3.35 -8.45
C GLY A 62 -13.67 -3.68 -7.35
N ILE A 63 -12.39 -3.73 -7.72
CA ILE A 63 -11.20 -3.95 -6.89
C ILE A 63 -10.88 -2.74 -6.00
N ALA A 64 -11.50 -1.60 -6.26
CA ALA A 64 -11.45 -0.41 -5.42
C ALA A 64 -12.78 0.34 -5.45
N ARG A 65 -13.23 0.92 -4.33
CA ARG A 65 -14.35 1.86 -4.34
C ARG A 65 -13.77 3.27 -4.42
N PRO A 66 -13.94 3.95 -5.56
CA PRO A 66 -13.36 5.26 -5.76
C PRO A 66 -14.14 6.31 -4.96
N LEU A 67 -13.40 7.22 -4.36
CA LEU A 67 -13.88 8.47 -3.80
C LEU A 67 -13.29 9.61 -4.65
N PRO A 68 -14.11 10.29 -5.47
CA PRO A 68 -13.64 11.37 -6.33
C PRO A 68 -13.21 12.58 -5.50
N PHE A 69 -12.45 13.51 -6.12
CA PHE A 69 -12.16 14.81 -5.51
C PHE A 69 -13.24 15.84 -5.86
N LYS A 70 -13.47 16.82 -4.96
CA LYS A 70 -14.48 17.88 -5.11
C LYS A 70 -14.24 18.80 -6.32
N GLU A 71 -12.98 19.01 -6.68
CA GLU A 71 -12.57 19.97 -7.72
C GLU A 71 -12.26 19.28 -9.06
N SER A 72 -11.97 20.04 -10.11
CA SER A 72 -11.53 19.55 -11.43
C SER A 72 -10.18 18.82 -11.43
N SER A 73 -9.60 18.58 -10.25
CA SER A 73 -8.42 17.75 -10.06
C SER A 73 -8.71 16.32 -10.52
N ARG A 74 -8.11 15.94 -11.65
CA ARG A 74 -8.12 14.56 -12.12
C ARG A 74 -7.49 13.69 -11.02
N GLY A 75 -8.14 12.61 -10.60
CA GLY A 75 -7.64 11.71 -9.54
C GLY A 75 -8.78 11.09 -8.73
N MET A 76 -8.43 10.24 -7.74
CA MET A 76 -9.37 9.68 -6.76
C MET A 76 -8.63 8.99 -5.62
N LEU A 77 -9.23 8.98 -4.44
CA LEU A 77 -8.87 8.03 -3.40
C LEU A 77 -9.54 6.69 -3.68
N CYS A 78 -8.88 5.61 -3.29
CA CYS A 78 -9.40 4.27 -3.43
C CYS A 78 -9.38 3.56 -2.07
N ASP A 79 -10.52 3.07 -1.60
CA ASP A 79 -10.49 1.96 -0.66
C ASP A 79 -10.15 0.67 -1.44
N SER A 80 -9.49 -0.28 -0.78
CA SER A 80 -9.13 -1.55 -1.42
C SER A 80 -10.26 -2.56 -1.23
N ALA A 81 -10.86 -3.00 -2.33
CA ALA A 81 -11.89 -4.05 -2.37
C ALA A 81 -11.39 -5.30 -3.12
N VAL A 82 -10.12 -5.67 -2.92
CA VAL A 82 -9.51 -6.89 -3.47
C VAL A 82 -8.65 -7.61 -2.43
N ILE A 83 -8.66 -8.94 -2.48
CA ILE A 83 -7.75 -9.79 -1.70
C ILE A 83 -6.32 -9.61 -2.25
N GLY A 84 -5.38 -9.35 -1.34
CA GLY A 84 -4.00 -8.98 -1.59
C GLY A 84 -3.77 -7.45 -1.66
N GLY A 85 -4.84 -6.66 -1.70
CA GLY A 85 -4.78 -5.20 -1.74
C GLY A 85 -4.11 -4.60 -2.98
N LEU A 86 -3.92 -3.27 -2.96
CA LEU A 86 -3.32 -2.52 -4.08
C LEU A 86 -1.78 -2.43 -4.03
N ALA A 87 -1.14 -2.83 -2.91
CA ALA A 87 0.31 -2.69 -2.75
C ALA A 87 1.11 -3.55 -3.73
N ASN A 88 0.61 -4.74 -4.09
CA ASN A 88 1.21 -5.56 -5.15
C ASN A 88 1.17 -4.91 -6.52
N TYR A 89 0.28 -3.94 -6.73
CA TYR A 89 0.10 -3.34 -8.04
C TYR A 89 1.31 -2.48 -8.34
N TRP A 90 1.94 -1.80 -7.38
CA TRP A 90 2.89 -0.71 -7.62
C TRP A 90 4.38 -1.11 -7.56
N GLY A 91 4.70 -2.25 -8.17
CA GLY A 91 6.10 -2.64 -8.41
C GLY A 91 6.60 -3.74 -7.48
N GLN A 92 5.75 -4.29 -6.62
CA GLN A 92 6.02 -5.50 -5.83
C GLN A 92 7.28 -5.42 -4.94
N GLN A 93 7.73 -4.21 -4.56
CA GLN A 93 8.98 -4.05 -3.82
C GLN A 93 8.81 -4.28 -2.31
N PHE A 94 9.68 -5.11 -1.74
CA PHE A 94 9.85 -5.35 -0.31
C PHE A 94 11.18 -4.77 0.15
N ILE A 95 11.14 -3.53 0.63
CA ILE A 95 12.33 -2.76 1.01
C ILE A 95 12.31 -2.50 2.51
N HIS A 96 13.43 -2.75 3.17
CA HIS A 96 13.66 -2.35 4.56
C HIS A 96 13.96 -0.86 4.64
N TYR A 97 13.45 -0.21 5.67
CA TYR A 97 13.86 1.13 6.01
C TYR A 97 15.18 1.06 6.78
N GLN A 98 15.99 2.10 6.67
CA GLN A 98 17.20 2.27 7.47
C GLN A 98 16.86 2.83 8.85
N GLU A 99 17.75 2.63 9.80
CA GLU A 99 17.58 3.13 11.18
C GLU A 99 17.31 4.64 11.20
N ASP A 100 18.09 5.39 10.42
CA ASP A 100 18.01 6.85 10.33
C ASP A 100 16.97 7.38 9.33
N ASP A 101 16.18 6.51 8.69
CA ASP A 101 15.04 6.96 7.88
C ASP A 101 13.96 7.60 8.75
N THR A 102 13.11 8.43 8.14
CA THR A 102 11.88 8.90 8.80
C THR A 102 10.82 7.79 8.77
N TRP A 103 10.39 7.29 9.93
CA TRP A 103 9.25 6.38 10.06
C TRP A 103 8.90 6.17 11.54
N SER A 104 7.67 5.71 11.81
CA SER A 104 7.13 5.47 13.15
C SER A 104 7.84 4.31 13.88
N LEU A 105 8.97 4.62 14.49
CA LEU A 105 9.79 3.72 15.31
C LEU A 105 9.10 3.28 16.62
N ASP A 106 8.15 4.09 17.12
CA ASP A 106 7.40 3.86 18.36
C ASP A 106 6.59 2.56 18.38
N ILE A 107 6.31 2.00 17.20
CA ILE A 107 5.65 0.70 17.05
C ILE A 107 6.59 -0.44 17.48
N PHE A 108 7.90 -0.27 17.35
CA PHE A 108 8.89 -1.31 17.63
C PHE A 108 9.70 -0.95 18.89
N SER A 109 10.24 -1.95 19.57
CA SER A 109 11.08 -1.69 20.76
C SER A 109 12.48 -1.16 20.38
N SER A 110 12.93 -1.46 19.16
CA SER A 110 14.23 -1.08 18.61
C SER A 110 14.25 -1.29 17.09
N TYR A 111 15.25 -0.75 16.39
CA TYR A 111 15.47 -1.01 14.97
C TYR A 111 15.71 -2.50 14.66
N GLU A 112 16.47 -3.18 15.53
CA GLU A 112 16.66 -4.63 15.43
C GLU A 112 15.34 -5.40 15.55
N GLY A 113 14.44 -4.97 16.45
CA GLY A 113 13.10 -5.53 16.56
C GLY A 113 12.29 -5.36 15.27
N TYR A 114 12.41 -4.21 14.61
CA TYR A 114 11.82 -3.98 13.29
C TYR A 114 12.36 -4.95 12.24
N LEU A 115 13.69 -5.11 12.14
CA LEU A 115 14.30 -6.04 11.18
C LEU A 115 13.86 -7.49 11.42
N GLN A 116 13.77 -7.91 12.68
CA GLN A 116 13.27 -9.23 13.05
C GLN A 116 11.81 -9.44 12.59
N THR A 117 10.95 -8.45 12.83
CA THR A 117 9.55 -8.53 12.40
C THR A 117 9.40 -8.47 10.87
N CYS A 118 10.21 -7.68 10.17
CA CYS A 118 10.31 -7.73 8.70
C CYS A 118 10.72 -9.13 8.22
N SER A 119 11.73 -9.74 8.84
CA SER A 119 12.17 -11.10 8.50
C SER A 119 11.05 -12.12 8.66
N LYS A 120 10.28 -12.06 9.77
CA LYS A 120 9.10 -12.92 9.99
C LYS A 120 8.09 -12.79 8.84
N VAL A 121 7.73 -11.57 8.45
CA VAL A 121 6.79 -11.31 7.34
C VAL A 121 7.33 -11.86 6.02
N GLU A 122 8.62 -11.66 5.75
CA GLU A 122 9.26 -12.10 4.51
C GLU A 122 9.31 -13.61 4.37
N THR A 123 9.35 -14.35 5.48
CA THR A 123 9.30 -15.82 5.44
C THR A 123 8.02 -16.37 4.80
N LEU A 124 6.98 -15.55 4.62
CA LEU A 124 5.74 -15.92 3.93
C LEU A 124 5.90 -15.93 2.40
N PHE A 125 6.94 -15.28 1.88
CA PHE A 125 7.08 -14.96 0.47
C PHE A 125 8.39 -15.43 -0.14
N THR A 126 8.40 -15.44 -1.47
CA THR A 126 9.63 -15.55 -2.26
C THR A 126 9.90 -14.19 -2.87
N CYS A 127 11.14 -13.72 -2.73
CA CYS A 127 11.61 -12.47 -3.31
C CYS A 127 12.79 -12.73 -4.25
N SER A 128 12.89 -11.94 -5.32
CA SER A 128 14.08 -11.87 -6.19
C SER A 128 14.83 -10.57 -5.95
N GLY A 129 16.16 -10.61 -6.13
CA GLY A 129 17.00 -9.43 -5.95
C GLY A 129 17.11 -8.99 -4.49
N GLY A 130 17.99 -8.01 -4.23
CA GLY A 130 18.11 -7.33 -2.93
C GLY A 130 18.42 -8.19 -1.70
N GLN A 131 18.85 -9.46 -1.84
CA GLN A 131 19.18 -10.31 -0.70
C GLN A 131 20.65 -10.28 -0.26
N ASP A 132 21.54 -9.68 -1.07
CA ASP A 132 22.94 -9.54 -0.69
C ASP A 132 23.41 -8.10 -0.96
N ASN A 133 24.06 -7.50 0.04
CA ASN A 133 24.91 -6.31 -0.04
C ASN A 133 26.06 -6.42 -1.09
N LYS A 134 26.01 -7.42 -1.99
CA LYS A 134 27.03 -7.78 -2.97
C LYS A 134 26.58 -7.69 -4.42
N HIS A 135 25.30 -7.39 -4.70
CA HIS A 135 24.88 -7.06 -6.07
C HIS A 135 24.98 -5.55 -6.32
N LYS A 136 26.19 -5.13 -6.71
CA LYS A 136 26.59 -3.88 -7.39
C LYS A 136 25.86 -2.62 -6.91
N VAL A 137 26.18 -2.18 -5.69
CA VAL A 137 26.30 -0.74 -5.42
C VAL A 137 27.42 -0.22 -6.33
N SER A 138 27.06 0.18 -7.55
CA SER A 138 27.93 1.04 -8.33
C SER A 138 27.61 2.46 -7.87
N PRO A 139 28.43 3.10 -7.04
CA PRO A 139 28.28 4.53 -6.83
C PRO A 139 28.32 5.18 -8.22
N LEU A 140 27.20 5.77 -8.64
CA LEU A 140 27.18 6.60 -9.84
C LEU A 140 27.88 7.93 -9.54
N THR A 141 27.83 8.33 -8.26
CA THR A 141 28.59 9.38 -7.57
C THR A 141 28.74 8.96 -6.09
N ASP A 142 29.40 9.78 -5.26
CA ASP A 142 29.54 9.53 -3.82
C ASP A 142 28.21 9.48 -3.05
N THR A 143 27.11 9.94 -3.64
CA THR A 143 25.81 10.08 -2.95
C THR A 143 24.68 9.25 -3.58
N TYR A 144 24.83 8.78 -4.82
CA TYR A 144 23.83 7.98 -5.52
C TYR A 144 24.20 6.49 -5.57
N VAL A 145 23.36 5.67 -4.96
CA VAL A 145 23.49 4.22 -4.88
C VAL A 145 22.41 3.56 -5.73
N THR A 146 22.80 2.67 -6.64
CA THR A 146 21.86 1.81 -7.36
C THR A 146 21.82 0.42 -6.76
N HIS A 147 20.64 -0.20 -6.76
CA HIS A 147 20.49 -1.60 -6.40
C HIS A 147 19.41 -2.28 -7.25
N THR A 148 19.55 -3.59 -7.42
CA THR A 148 18.52 -4.43 -8.00
C THR A 148 17.29 -4.43 -7.08
N PRO A 149 16.08 -4.07 -7.57
CA PRO A 149 14.87 -4.08 -6.77
C PRO A 149 14.64 -5.41 -6.09
N ARG A 150 14.28 -5.37 -4.81
CA ARG A 150 13.82 -6.54 -4.08
C ARG A 150 12.34 -6.77 -4.35
N LEU A 151 12.03 -7.67 -5.28
CA LEU A 151 10.69 -7.88 -5.79
C LEU A 151 10.06 -9.13 -5.20
N LEU A 152 8.81 -9.01 -4.75
CA LEU A 152 7.95 -10.12 -4.37
C LEU A 152 7.55 -10.92 -5.62
N THR A 153 8.17 -12.08 -5.82
CA THR A 153 7.92 -12.93 -6.98
C THR A 153 6.88 -14.01 -6.71
N GLY A 154 6.62 -14.35 -5.44
CA GLY A 154 5.75 -15.47 -5.11
C GLY A 154 5.53 -15.71 -3.63
N THR A 155 4.97 -16.87 -3.32
CA THR A 155 4.95 -17.47 -1.98
C THR A 155 5.96 -18.62 -1.93
N LYS A 156 6.16 -19.23 -0.75
CA LYS A 156 6.97 -20.46 -0.66
C LYS A 156 6.39 -21.62 -1.47
N ALA A 157 5.06 -21.75 -1.47
CA ALA A 157 4.36 -22.80 -2.22
C ALA A 157 4.35 -22.50 -3.73
N GLU A 158 4.30 -21.22 -4.11
CA GLU A 158 4.25 -20.78 -5.50
C GLU A 158 5.25 -19.63 -5.75
N PRO A 159 6.55 -19.93 -5.96
CA PRO A 159 7.62 -18.94 -6.05
C PRO A 159 7.50 -17.92 -7.20
N ASN A 160 6.69 -18.23 -8.20
CA ASN A 160 6.47 -17.44 -9.41
C ASN A 160 5.03 -16.90 -9.52
N ALA A 161 4.31 -16.79 -8.41
CA ALA A 161 2.92 -16.30 -8.38
C ALA A 161 2.77 -14.82 -8.80
N GLY A 162 3.86 -14.05 -8.82
CA GLY A 162 3.88 -12.65 -9.21
C GLY A 162 2.84 -11.83 -8.46
N LEU A 163 2.01 -11.08 -9.19
CA LEU A 163 1.03 -10.16 -8.61
C LEU A 163 0.00 -10.87 -7.70
N VAL A 164 -0.23 -12.19 -7.85
CA VAL A 164 -1.20 -12.94 -7.02
C VAL A 164 -0.60 -13.52 -5.74
N ALA A 165 0.71 -13.36 -5.50
CA ALA A 165 1.38 -13.91 -4.32
C ALA A 165 0.73 -13.51 -2.98
N MET A 166 0.39 -12.23 -2.78
CA MET A 166 -0.30 -11.77 -1.56
C MET A 166 -1.66 -12.41 -1.37
N ARG A 167 -2.39 -12.64 -2.47
CA ARG A 167 -3.69 -13.29 -2.42
C ARG A 167 -3.55 -14.75 -2.02
N ASN A 168 -2.60 -15.46 -2.63
CA ASN A 168 -2.38 -16.88 -2.35
C ASN A 168 -1.92 -17.06 -0.89
N CYS A 169 -1.06 -16.16 -0.40
CA CYS A 169 -0.66 -16.13 1.01
C CYS A 169 -1.85 -15.84 1.95
N PHE A 170 -2.68 -14.83 1.65
CA PHE A 170 -3.88 -14.53 2.41
C PHE A 170 -4.82 -15.74 2.52
N THR A 171 -5.13 -16.38 1.39
CA THR A 171 -6.05 -17.53 1.34
C THR A 171 -5.51 -18.68 2.19
N LEU A 172 -4.23 -19.02 2.03
CA LEU A 172 -3.58 -20.08 2.81
C LEU A 172 -3.63 -19.80 4.31
N LEU A 173 -3.33 -18.57 4.74
CA LEU A 173 -3.36 -18.20 6.15
C LEU A 173 -4.78 -18.20 6.73
N ALA A 174 -5.77 -17.71 5.96
CA ALA A 174 -7.17 -17.75 6.36
C ALA A 174 -7.67 -19.20 6.54
N GLU A 175 -7.30 -20.10 5.63
CA GLU A 175 -7.60 -21.54 5.71
C GLU A 175 -6.91 -22.20 6.91
N THR A 176 -5.64 -21.86 7.15
CA THR A 176 -4.85 -22.38 8.29
C THR A 176 -5.50 -22.04 9.63
N HIS A 177 -6.15 -20.88 9.72
CA HIS A 177 -6.91 -20.46 10.90
C HIS A 177 -8.35 -21.00 10.95
N GLY A 178 -8.79 -21.73 9.92
CA GLY A 178 -10.19 -22.14 9.79
C GLY A 178 -11.17 -20.95 9.80
N ALA A 179 -10.71 -19.78 9.35
CA ALA A 179 -11.45 -18.54 9.48
C ALA A 179 -12.65 -18.50 8.53
N ARG A 180 -13.79 -17.99 9.02
CA ARG A 180 -14.98 -17.82 8.17
C ARG A 180 -14.86 -16.55 7.33
N LEU A 181 -14.88 -16.70 6.01
CA LEU A 181 -14.80 -15.57 5.07
C LEU A 181 -16.16 -14.95 4.76
N TYR A 182 -16.21 -13.63 4.77
CA TYR A 182 -17.34 -12.82 4.34
C TYR A 182 -16.89 -11.83 3.26
N SER A 183 -17.58 -11.84 2.12
CA SER A 183 -17.26 -10.96 0.99
C SER A 183 -17.88 -9.57 1.11
N ALA A 184 -19.06 -9.45 1.74
CA ALA A 184 -19.70 -8.16 1.97
C ALA A 184 -18.80 -7.26 2.85
N ALA A 185 -18.78 -5.95 2.56
CA ALA A 185 -17.98 -5.02 3.34
C ALA A 185 -18.65 -4.68 4.67
N ALA A 186 -17.82 -4.43 5.70
CA ALA A 186 -18.26 -3.78 6.91
C ALA A 186 -18.68 -2.34 6.60
N VAL A 187 -19.83 -1.94 7.12
CA VAL A 187 -20.38 -0.58 6.94
C VAL A 187 -20.59 0.14 8.27
N LEU A 188 -20.63 -0.60 9.38
CA LEU A 188 -20.86 -0.03 10.71
C LEU A 188 -20.34 -0.95 11.81
N LEU A 189 -19.71 -0.36 12.83
CA LEU A 189 -19.32 -1.00 14.08
C LEU A 189 -20.14 -0.42 15.23
N LYS A 190 -20.59 -1.28 16.15
CA LYS A 190 -21.29 -0.86 17.37
C LYS A 190 -20.76 -1.63 18.58
N SER A 191 -20.28 -0.92 19.59
CA SER A 191 -19.98 -1.53 20.90
C SER A 191 -21.27 -1.96 21.59
N THR A 192 -21.34 -3.21 22.04
CA THR A 192 -22.48 -3.79 22.78
C THR A 192 -21.95 -4.59 23.97
N GLY A 193 -21.88 -3.96 25.14
CA GLY A 193 -21.27 -4.55 26.33
C GLY A 193 -19.80 -4.91 26.08
N ALA A 194 -19.44 -6.17 26.33
CA ALA A 194 -18.08 -6.69 26.13
C ALA A 194 -17.74 -7.07 24.67
N HIS A 195 -18.64 -6.81 23.72
CA HIS A 195 -18.50 -7.21 22.31
C HIS A 195 -18.64 -6.04 21.35
N VAL A 196 -18.22 -6.26 20.11
CA VAL A 196 -18.45 -5.37 18.98
C VAL A 196 -19.35 -6.08 17.98
N CYS A 197 -20.44 -5.43 17.60
CA CYS A 197 -21.32 -5.84 16.52
C CYS A 197 -20.87 -5.18 15.21
N ILE A 198 -20.61 -6.00 14.18
CA ILE A 198 -20.20 -5.56 12.85
C ILE A 198 -21.38 -5.77 11.90
N HIS A 199 -21.85 -4.69 11.28
CA HIS A 199 -22.87 -4.75 10.24
C HIS A 199 -22.19 -4.78 8.86
N LEU A 200 -22.61 -5.72 8.03
CA LEU A 200 -22.16 -5.85 6.65
C LEU A 200 -23.17 -5.24 5.68
N ALA A 201 -22.69 -4.86 4.49
CA ALA A 201 -23.49 -4.23 3.45
C ALA A 201 -24.65 -5.12 2.93
N ASP A 202 -24.55 -6.43 3.06
CA ASP A 202 -25.59 -7.40 2.67
C ASP A 202 -26.65 -7.63 3.76
N GLY A 203 -26.58 -6.89 4.87
CA GLY A 203 -27.47 -7.03 6.03
C GLY A 203 -27.00 -8.05 7.07
N THR A 204 -25.94 -8.83 6.79
CA THR A 204 -25.34 -9.76 7.75
C THR A 204 -24.82 -9.00 8.98
N LYS A 205 -24.98 -9.60 10.16
CA LYS A 205 -24.44 -9.08 11.43
C LYS A 205 -23.49 -10.09 12.05
N LEU A 206 -22.30 -9.64 12.41
CA LEU A 206 -21.31 -10.43 13.15
C LEU A 206 -21.13 -9.86 14.55
N THR A 207 -20.73 -10.69 15.49
CA THR A 207 -20.41 -10.27 16.86
C THR A 207 -19.05 -10.82 17.23
N ALA A 208 -18.17 -9.98 17.77
CA ALA A 208 -16.82 -10.38 18.14
C ALA A 208 -16.37 -9.77 19.45
N ARG A 209 -15.46 -10.45 20.16
CA ARG A 209 -14.78 -9.91 21.35
C ARG A 209 -13.74 -8.86 20.97
N ARG A 210 -13.11 -9.04 19.80
CA ARG A 210 -12.11 -8.13 19.22
C ARG A 210 -12.35 -7.93 17.72
N VAL A 211 -12.04 -6.74 17.24
CA VAL A 211 -12.06 -6.38 15.82
C VAL A 211 -10.71 -5.79 15.45
N VAL A 212 -10.15 -6.26 14.34
CA VAL A 212 -8.89 -5.76 13.79
C VAL A 212 -9.20 -5.09 12.45
N LEU A 213 -8.87 -3.80 12.32
CA LEU A 213 -9.06 -3.02 11.10
C LEU A 213 -7.77 -3.02 10.27
N ALA A 214 -7.84 -3.70 9.14
CA ALA A 214 -6.81 -3.81 8.12
C ALA A 214 -7.38 -3.50 6.72
N ALA A 215 -8.39 -2.63 6.65
CA ALA A 215 -9.15 -2.31 5.45
C ALA A 215 -8.42 -1.32 4.52
N GLY A 216 -7.18 -0.96 4.86
CA GLY A 216 -6.44 0.15 4.27
C GLY A 216 -6.93 1.48 4.82
N VAL A 217 -6.05 2.49 4.81
CA VAL A 217 -6.27 3.78 5.49
C VAL A 217 -7.63 4.41 5.13
N VAL A 218 -7.96 4.51 3.84
CA VAL A 218 -9.25 5.06 3.39
C VAL A 218 -10.43 4.23 3.89
N GLY A 219 -10.34 2.91 3.86
CA GLY A 219 -11.41 2.01 4.29
C GLY A 219 -11.65 2.09 5.80
N SER A 220 -10.58 2.03 6.60
CA SER A 220 -10.63 2.08 8.06
C SER A 220 -11.13 3.43 8.57
N LEU A 221 -10.66 4.55 8.00
CA LEU A 221 -11.14 5.88 8.36
C LEU A 221 -12.62 6.07 8.04
N ARG A 222 -13.07 5.65 6.85
CA ARG A 222 -14.48 5.78 6.46
C ARG A 222 -15.40 4.90 7.30
N LEU A 223 -14.99 3.68 7.63
CA LEU A 223 -15.74 2.81 8.53
C LEU A 223 -15.84 3.43 9.93
N THR A 224 -14.76 4.02 10.43
CA THR A 224 -14.75 4.71 11.72
C THR A 224 -15.68 5.92 11.72
N MET A 225 -15.60 6.77 10.71
CA MET A 225 -16.52 7.91 10.54
C MET A 225 -17.99 7.47 10.47
N ALA A 226 -18.30 6.36 9.79
CA ALA A 226 -19.64 5.80 9.76
C ALA A 226 -20.10 5.26 11.13
N SER A 227 -19.17 4.74 11.94
CA SER A 227 -19.43 4.07 13.21
C SER A 227 -19.53 5.01 14.41
N CYS A 228 -18.90 6.17 14.35
CA CYS A 228 -18.87 7.16 15.42
C CYS A 228 -19.54 8.44 14.92
N ALA A 229 -20.79 8.71 15.32
CA ALA A 229 -21.62 9.79 14.78
C ALA A 229 -21.03 11.20 14.97
N GLU A 230 -20.18 11.35 15.98
CA GLU A 230 -19.48 12.57 16.37
C GLU A 230 -18.35 12.97 15.40
N VAL A 231 -17.75 12.04 14.64
CA VAL A 231 -16.59 12.31 13.78
C VAL A 231 -16.97 13.17 12.56
N GLN A 232 -16.63 14.45 12.51
CA GLN A 232 -17.03 15.32 11.39
C GLN A 232 -16.15 15.17 10.15
N SER A 233 -14.88 14.81 10.32
CA SER A 233 -13.99 14.61 9.17
C SER A 233 -12.83 13.68 9.51
N VAL A 234 -12.18 13.18 8.46
CA VAL A 234 -10.96 12.37 8.54
C VAL A 234 -9.91 12.91 7.61
N ARG A 235 -8.64 12.76 7.98
CA ARG A 235 -7.48 13.12 7.15
C ARG A 235 -6.56 11.92 6.96
N LEU A 236 -5.82 11.96 5.86
CA LEU A 236 -4.76 11.01 5.55
C LEU A 236 -3.72 11.68 4.66
N THR A 237 -2.53 11.09 4.62
CA THR A 237 -1.44 11.50 3.74
C THR A 237 -1.19 10.42 2.68
N ASP A 238 -0.81 10.82 1.47
CA ASP A 238 -0.31 9.93 0.41
C ASP A 238 1.06 10.41 -0.07
N HIS A 239 1.92 9.47 -0.41
CA HIS A 239 3.24 9.77 -0.97
C HIS A 239 3.20 9.63 -2.48
N ALA A 240 2.89 10.73 -3.16
CA ALA A 240 2.63 10.75 -4.59
C ALA A 240 3.92 11.08 -5.37
N PRO A 241 4.52 10.12 -6.08
CA PRO A 241 5.82 10.34 -6.72
C PRO A 241 5.76 11.36 -7.85
N TYR A 242 6.93 11.89 -8.20
CA TYR A 242 7.15 12.52 -9.50
C TYR A 242 7.45 11.46 -10.56
N MET A 243 7.05 11.76 -11.80
CA MET A 243 7.31 10.94 -12.97
C MET A 243 8.28 11.67 -13.89
N PHE A 244 9.37 11.01 -14.26
CA PHE A 244 10.25 11.43 -15.37
C PHE A 244 10.14 10.43 -16.52
N TYR A 245 10.25 10.93 -17.74
CA TYR A 245 10.38 10.12 -18.94
C TYR A 245 11.70 10.51 -19.61
N LEU A 246 12.66 9.60 -19.59
CA LEU A 246 14.02 9.84 -20.11
C LEU A 246 14.18 9.18 -21.49
N LEU A 247 14.75 9.92 -22.45
CA LEU A 247 15.23 9.40 -23.73
C LEU A 247 16.75 9.21 -23.66
N ASP A 248 17.24 8.09 -24.21
CA ASP A 248 18.65 7.68 -24.22
C ASP A 248 19.22 7.47 -22.81
N ASN A 249 19.10 6.22 -22.34
CA ASN A 249 19.64 5.77 -21.06
C ASN A 249 20.78 4.76 -21.26
N HIS A 250 21.50 4.80 -22.38
CA HIS A 250 22.51 3.79 -22.70
C HIS A 250 23.65 3.70 -21.66
N ARG A 251 23.79 4.66 -20.73
CA ARG A 251 24.80 4.61 -19.66
C ARG A 251 24.31 3.98 -18.36
N ILE A 252 23.13 4.33 -17.82
CA ILE A 252 22.62 3.73 -16.58
C ILE A 252 21.93 2.40 -16.88
N VAL A 253 21.05 2.35 -17.89
CA VAL A 253 20.31 1.12 -18.24
C VAL A 253 21.26 0.04 -18.74
N LYS A 254 22.31 0.34 -19.53
CA LYS A 254 23.26 -0.69 -19.98
C LYS A 254 24.11 -1.27 -18.84
N ARG A 255 24.52 -0.45 -17.85
CA ARG A 255 25.26 -0.93 -16.66
C ARG A 255 24.43 -1.84 -15.76
N VAL A 256 23.10 -1.74 -15.85
CA VAL A 256 22.13 -2.48 -15.02
C VAL A 256 21.49 -3.65 -15.76
N CYS A 257 21.35 -3.55 -17.09
CA CYS A 257 20.71 -4.58 -17.94
C CYS A 257 21.53 -5.85 -18.14
N ASP A 258 22.83 -5.85 -17.83
CA ASP A 258 23.67 -7.03 -18.03
C ASP A 258 23.47 -8.09 -16.93
N ASP A 259 22.83 -7.76 -15.80
CA ASP A 259 22.60 -8.70 -14.69
C ASP A 259 21.13 -8.71 -14.16
N THR A 260 20.39 -9.73 -14.60
CA THR A 260 19.56 -10.64 -13.75
C THR A 260 18.06 -10.43 -13.42
N LEU A 261 17.30 -9.45 -13.91
CA LEU A 261 15.82 -9.50 -13.74
C LEU A 261 15.01 -9.09 -14.98
N GLU A 262 14.30 -10.06 -15.57
CA GLU A 262 13.24 -9.84 -16.58
C GLU A 262 11.96 -9.32 -15.91
N HIS A 263 11.99 -8.09 -15.39
CA HIS A 263 10.85 -7.49 -14.72
C HIS A 263 10.62 -6.02 -15.12
N PHE A 264 9.36 -5.57 -15.04
CA PHE A 264 8.96 -4.20 -15.36
C PHE A 264 9.67 -3.16 -14.49
N ASN A 265 9.74 -3.41 -13.18
CA ASN A 265 10.56 -2.63 -12.26
C ASN A 265 11.98 -3.21 -12.25
N SER A 266 12.94 -2.45 -12.78
CA SER A 266 14.24 -2.98 -13.20
C SER A 266 15.43 -2.45 -12.40
N LEU A 267 15.31 -1.25 -11.83
CA LEU A 267 16.37 -0.63 -11.04
C LEU A 267 15.75 0.24 -9.95
N SER A 268 16.35 0.19 -8.77
CA SER A 268 16.15 1.17 -7.73
C SER A 268 17.40 2.02 -7.58
N LEU A 269 17.21 3.31 -7.35
CA LEU A 269 18.26 4.28 -7.10
C LEU A 269 17.90 5.06 -5.85
N GLU A 270 18.88 5.24 -4.99
CA GLU A 270 18.76 5.96 -3.73
C GLU A 270 19.80 7.07 -3.69
N ARG A 271 19.41 8.22 -3.16
CA ARG A 271 20.39 9.19 -2.66
C ARG A 271 20.49 9.04 -1.15
N VAL A 272 21.67 8.68 -0.69
CA VAL A 272 21.97 8.50 0.74
C VAL A 272 22.81 9.67 1.21
N GLU A 273 22.40 10.30 2.30
CA GLU A 273 23.12 11.40 2.94
C GLU A 273 22.95 11.25 4.46
N GLU A 274 24.06 11.22 5.20
CA GLU A 274 24.06 11.02 6.66
C GLU A 274 23.29 9.75 7.08
N ASN A 275 23.56 8.61 6.41
CA ASN A 275 22.90 7.31 6.63
C ASN A 275 21.38 7.27 6.39
N ARG A 276 20.80 8.36 5.89
CA ARG A 276 19.37 8.45 5.58
C ARG A 276 19.14 8.52 4.08
N VAL A 277 18.06 7.90 3.61
CA VAL A 277 17.64 8.10 2.22
C VAL A 277 16.81 9.36 2.08
N ARG A 278 17.35 10.30 1.28
CA ARG A 278 16.72 11.58 0.96
C ARG A 278 15.84 11.50 -0.29
N LEU A 279 16.19 10.59 -1.20
CA LEU A 279 15.47 10.36 -2.44
C LEU A 279 15.49 8.87 -2.80
N PHE A 280 14.35 8.35 -3.23
CA PHE A 280 14.23 7.02 -3.81
C PHE A 280 13.65 7.13 -5.23
N ALA A 281 14.20 6.38 -6.16
CA ALA A 281 13.73 6.32 -7.53
C ALA A 281 13.61 4.87 -8.03
N SER A 282 12.55 4.58 -8.77
CA SER A 282 12.33 3.29 -9.44
C SER A 282 12.29 3.49 -10.95
N PHE A 283 13.12 2.73 -11.67
CA PHE A 283 13.21 2.78 -13.13
C PHE A 283 12.46 1.61 -13.74
N TYR A 284 11.64 1.93 -14.74
CA TYR A 284 10.77 0.96 -15.39
C TYR A 284 11.24 0.63 -16.80
N ARG A 285 11.25 -0.66 -17.13
CA ARG A 285 11.58 -1.17 -18.45
C ARG A 285 10.30 -1.48 -19.22
N MET A 286 9.96 -0.62 -20.17
CA MET A 286 8.67 -0.70 -20.87
C MET A 286 8.49 -1.99 -21.66
N SER A 287 9.56 -2.59 -22.20
CA SER A 287 9.54 -3.89 -22.88
C SER A 287 9.23 -5.09 -21.98
N GLN A 288 9.16 -4.87 -20.67
CA GLN A 288 8.73 -5.86 -19.68
C GLN A 288 7.37 -5.49 -19.07
N ALA A 289 6.76 -4.37 -19.48
CA ALA A 289 5.41 -4.01 -19.09
C ALA A 289 4.41 -4.85 -19.91
N PRO A 290 3.35 -5.40 -19.29
CA PRO A 290 2.25 -5.94 -20.07
C PRO A 290 1.65 -4.85 -20.96
N ILE A 291 1.42 -5.14 -22.25
CA ILE A 291 0.83 -4.18 -23.21
C ILE A 291 -0.51 -3.64 -22.69
N GLY A 292 -1.29 -4.47 -22.00
CA GLY A 292 -2.52 -4.05 -21.34
C GLY A 292 -2.32 -2.90 -20.35
N LEU A 293 -1.21 -2.87 -19.61
CA LEU A 293 -0.84 -1.77 -18.72
C LEU A 293 -0.52 -0.49 -19.50
N THR A 294 0.27 -0.59 -20.56
CA THR A 294 0.62 0.56 -21.43
C THR A 294 -0.63 1.17 -22.07
N LEU A 295 -1.51 0.34 -22.63
CA LEU A 295 -2.77 0.78 -23.22
C LEU A 295 -3.67 1.42 -22.16
N ALA A 296 -3.77 0.82 -20.97
CA ALA A 296 -4.55 1.39 -19.89
C ALA A 296 -4.02 2.77 -19.44
N ALA A 297 -2.70 2.95 -19.40
CA ALA A 297 -2.08 4.24 -19.08
C ALA A 297 -2.42 5.33 -20.12
N LEU A 298 -2.61 4.94 -21.37
CA LEU A 298 -3.07 5.81 -22.46
C LEU A 298 -4.60 6.02 -22.48
N GLY A 299 -5.34 5.46 -21.51
CA GLY A 299 -6.80 5.54 -21.48
C GLY A 299 -7.51 4.57 -22.44
N LEU A 300 -6.77 3.71 -23.12
CA LEU A 300 -7.31 2.70 -24.03
C LEU A 300 -7.74 1.43 -23.27
N PRO A 301 -8.60 0.60 -23.87
CA PRO A 301 -8.89 -0.74 -23.36
C PRO A 301 -7.59 -1.56 -23.29
N PRO A 302 -7.33 -2.28 -22.18
CA PRO A 302 -6.24 -3.24 -22.15
C PRO A 302 -6.55 -4.36 -23.15
N LEU A 303 -5.68 -4.54 -24.13
CA LEU A 303 -5.73 -5.61 -25.14
C LEU A 303 -4.45 -6.44 -25.01
N PHE A 304 -4.50 -7.69 -25.50
CA PHE A 304 -3.37 -8.64 -25.49
C PHE A 304 -2.79 -8.89 -24.08
N PRO A 305 -3.43 -9.77 -23.27
CA PRO A 305 -2.94 -10.03 -21.92
C PRO A 305 -1.59 -10.74 -22.00
N ARG A 306 -0.68 -10.40 -21.08
CA ARG A 306 0.65 -11.01 -20.92
C ARG A 306 1.60 -10.85 -22.11
N THR A 307 1.23 -10.12 -23.16
CA THR A 307 2.20 -9.73 -24.20
C THR A 307 2.95 -8.51 -23.72
N CYS A 308 4.23 -8.43 -24.07
CA CYS A 308 5.07 -7.28 -23.77
C CYS A 308 5.41 -6.54 -25.08
N PRO A 309 5.57 -5.20 -25.04
CA PRO A 309 5.92 -4.44 -26.22
C PRO A 309 7.37 -4.75 -26.66
N PRO A 310 7.71 -4.52 -27.94
CA PRO A 310 9.05 -4.78 -28.46
C PRO A 310 10.11 -3.91 -27.78
N LYS A 311 11.36 -4.40 -27.70
CA LYS A 311 12.48 -3.71 -27.02
C LYS A 311 12.72 -2.26 -27.46
N ILE A 312 12.28 -1.84 -28.65
CA ILE A 312 12.38 -0.45 -29.10
C ILE A 312 11.66 0.55 -28.18
N VAL A 313 10.64 0.11 -27.42
CA VAL A 313 9.98 1.01 -26.46
C VAL A 313 10.86 1.36 -25.25
N ASP A 314 11.93 0.60 -25.01
CA ASP A 314 12.92 0.90 -23.95
C ASP A 314 13.77 2.14 -24.26
N LEU A 315 13.63 2.73 -25.45
CA LEU A 315 14.19 4.07 -25.74
C LEU A 315 13.66 5.13 -24.77
N ILE A 316 12.46 4.94 -24.23
CA ILE A 316 11.88 5.77 -23.18
C ILE A 316 11.90 5.00 -21.87
N THR A 317 12.58 5.55 -20.87
CA THR A 317 12.62 5.00 -19.50
C THR A 317 11.74 5.85 -18.58
N PRO A 318 10.57 5.37 -18.13
CA PRO A 318 9.84 5.99 -17.04
C PRO A 318 10.56 5.80 -15.71
N ILE A 319 10.59 6.85 -14.90
CA ILE A 319 11.21 6.84 -13.57
C ILE A 319 10.21 7.44 -12.59
N GLN A 320 9.86 6.69 -11.54
CA GLN A 320 9.14 7.22 -10.38
C GLN A 320 10.13 7.70 -9.34
N VAL A 321 9.93 8.90 -8.80
CA VAL A 321 10.83 9.53 -7.83
C VAL A 321 10.05 10.02 -6.63
N TRP A 322 10.48 9.61 -5.44
CA TRP A 322 9.95 10.03 -4.16
C TRP A 322 11.01 10.85 -3.42
N THR A 323 10.57 11.97 -2.87
CA THR A 323 11.32 12.85 -1.96
C THR A 323 10.50 13.06 -0.69
N ALA A 324 11.12 13.60 0.36
CA ALA A 324 10.39 13.95 1.58
C ALA A 324 9.24 14.93 1.33
N ILE A 325 9.35 15.78 0.29
CA ILE A 325 8.35 16.79 -0.04
C ILE A 325 7.19 16.20 -0.83
N SER A 326 7.35 15.11 -1.58
CA SER A 326 6.31 14.53 -2.47
C SER A 326 5.01 14.00 -1.80
N GLN A 327 4.75 14.36 -0.55
CA GLN A 327 3.54 14.04 0.20
C GLN A 327 2.36 14.97 -0.15
N MET A 328 1.16 14.42 -0.18
CA MET A 328 -0.10 15.14 -0.35
C MET A 328 -1.04 14.80 0.81
N GLN A 329 -1.77 15.78 1.34
CA GLN A 329 -2.76 15.55 2.38
C GLN A 329 -4.18 15.67 1.83
N TYR A 330 -5.05 14.77 2.28
CA TYR A 330 -6.46 14.72 1.88
C TYR A 330 -7.36 14.76 3.10
N GLN A 331 -8.54 15.35 2.92
CA GLN A 331 -9.61 15.35 3.91
C GLN A 331 -10.89 14.80 3.31
N VAL A 332 -11.65 14.05 4.11
CA VAL A 332 -12.99 13.59 3.77
C VAL A 332 -13.92 14.03 4.89
N ASP A 333 -14.89 14.88 4.54
CA ASP A 333 -15.90 15.35 5.48
C ASP A 333 -17.06 14.36 5.57
N ARG A 334 -17.72 14.33 6.73
CA ARG A 334 -18.96 13.59 6.94
C ARG A 334 -19.99 14.05 5.92
N ASN A 335 -20.69 13.08 5.32
CA ASN A 335 -21.70 13.26 4.27
C ASN A 335 -21.17 13.78 2.93
N ALA A 336 -19.87 14.11 2.79
CA ALA A 336 -19.31 14.44 1.50
C ALA A 336 -19.14 13.17 0.65
N PRO A 337 -19.68 13.12 -0.58
CA PRO A 337 -19.43 11.99 -1.48
C PRO A 337 -18.09 12.13 -2.24
N TRP A 338 -17.22 13.05 -1.80
CA TRP A 338 -15.92 13.37 -2.39
C TRP A 338 -14.87 13.64 -1.30
N ALA A 339 -13.61 13.60 -1.69
CA ALA A 339 -12.47 14.06 -0.90
C ALA A 339 -12.04 15.48 -1.31
N CYS A 340 -11.33 16.17 -0.41
CA CYS A 340 -10.70 17.45 -0.64
C CYS A 340 -9.17 17.29 -0.57
N LEU A 341 -8.46 17.90 -1.51
CA LEU A 341 -7.00 18.04 -1.46
C LEU A 341 -6.67 19.24 -0.57
N ILE A 342 -6.01 18.99 0.56
CA ILE A 342 -5.71 20.03 1.56
C ILE A 342 -4.33 20.64 1.31
N SER A 343 -3.35 19.79 1.02
CA SER A 343 -1.99 20.23 0.71
C SER A 343 -1.45 19.44 -0.48
N ARG A 344 -0.68 20.14 -1.31
CA ARG A 344 0.08 19.57 -2.43
C ARG A 344 1.51 20.07 -2.33
N PRO A 345 2.48 19.27 -2.76
CA PRO A 345 3.85 19.75 -2.72
C PRO A 345 4.12 20.77 -3.81
N GLU A 346 4.87 21.80 -3.43
CA GLU A 346 5.34 22.83 -4.34
C GLU A 346 6.62 22.37 -5.02
N LEU A 347 6.54 22.12 -6.33
CA LEU A 347 7.67 21.63 -7.13
C LEU A 347 8.91 22.52 -7.05
N SER A 348 8.74 23.83 -6.92
CA SER A 348 9.83 24.80 -6.87
C SER A 348 10.63 24.75 -5.56
N GLY A 349 10.09 24.14 -4.49
CA GLY A 349 10.74 24.03 -3.19
C GLY A 349 11.49 22.72 -2.96
N ASP A 350 11.45 21.78 -3.91
CA ASP A 350 12.07 20.47 -3.75
C ASP A 350 13.50 20.45 -4.32
N GLU A 351 14.47 20.87 -3.49
CA GLU A 351 15.89 20.87 -3.83
C GLU A 351 16.40 19.48 -4.20
N GLU A 352 15.90 18.43 -3.53
CA GLU A 352 16.33 17.06 -3.78
C GLU A 352 15.87 16.56 -5.15
N LEU A 353 14.62 16.88 -5.53
CA LEU A 353 14.12 16.63 -6.87
C LEU A 353 14.89 17.42 -7.93
N GLN A 354 15.22 18.69 -7.67
CA GLN A 354 15.97 19.53 -8.61
C GLN A 354 17.38 18.98 -8.83
N ARG A 355 18.11 18.63 -7.76
CA ARG A 355 19.42 17.99 -7.84
C ARG A 355 19.36 16.68 -8.62
N PHE A 356 18.33 15.86 -8.39
CA PHE A 356 18.13 14.63 -9.16
C PHE A 356 17.83 14.89 -10.64
N GLN A 357 17.04 15.91 -10.95
CA GLN A 357 16.76 16.30 -12.34
C GLN A 357 18.03 16.78 -13.05
N ASP A 358 18.85 17.60 -12.38
CA ASP A 358 20.12 18.10 -12.93
C ASP A 358 21.06 16.93 -13.20
N TRP A 359 21.19 16.02 -12.21
CA TRP A 359 21.92 14.77 -12.38
C TRP A 359 21.36 13.96 -13.56
N LEU A 360 20.06 13.73 -13.62
CA LEU A 360 19.41 12.94 -14.67
C LEU A 360 19.64 13.53 -16.07
N SER A 361 19.69 14.86 -16.17
CA SER A 361 19.98 15.59 -17.43
C SER A 361 21.42 15.37 -17.93
N THR A 362 22.35 15.00 -17.03
CA THR A 362 23.72 14.56 -17.44
C THR A 362 23.74 13.13 -17.99
N GLN A 363 22.67 12.35 -17.75
CA GLN A 363 22.61 10.93 -18.07
C GLN A 363 21.79 10.65 -19.34
N GLY A 364 20.87 11.55 -19.71
CA GLY A 364 20.03 11.45 -20.90
C GLY A 364 19.16 12.70 -21.09
N PHE A 365 18.26 12.66 -22.08
CA PHE A 365 17.35 13.77 -22.37
C PHE A 365 16.00 13.58 -21.68
N ILE A 366 15.63 14.49 -20.78
CA ILE A 366 14.33 14.44 -20.08
C ILE A 366 13.23 14.91 -21.04
N LEU A 367 12.45 13.98 -21.57
CA LEU A 367 11.32 14.27 -22.47
C LEU A 367 10.19 14.98 -21.73
N ARG A 368 9.90 14.52 -20.51
CA ARG A 368 8.78 15.00 -19.73
C ARG A 368 9.02 14.78 -18.24
N ARG A 369 8.61 15.76 -17.46
CA ARG A 369 8.41 15.68 -16.01
C ARG A 369 6.92 15.90 -15.72
N SER A 370 6.35 15.12 -14.80
CA SER A 370 4.99 15.33 -14.32
C SER A 370 4.82 14.89 -12.88
N GLN A 371 3.93 15.54 -12.15
CA GLN A 371 3.50 15.10 -10.83
C GLN A 371 2.41 14.04 -10.96
N THR A 372 2.44 13.02 -10.10
CA THR A 372 1.35 12.03 -10.02
C THR A 372 0.05 12.71 -9.58
N LEU A 373 -1.08 12.25 -10.13
CA LEU A 373 -2.38 12.79 -9.79
C LEU A 373 -2.74 12.50 -8.31
N PRO A 374 -3.55 13.36 -7.67
CA PRO A 374 -4.03 13.11 -6.31
C PRO A 374 -4.64 11.71 -6.13
N GLY A 375 -4.22 11.04 -5.06
CA GLY A 375 -4.64 9.70 -4.67
C GLY A 375 -3.97 8.56 -5.45
N TYR A 376 -3.07 8.85 -6.38
CA TYR A 376 -2.40 7.84 -7.21
C TYR A 376 -1.00 7.45 -6.70
N GLY A 377 -0.56 7.95 -5.54
CA GLY A 377 0.63 7.43 -4.86
C GLY A 377 0.39 6.04 -4.27
N PHE A 378 -0.82 5.79 -3.74
CA PHE A 378 -1.21 4.56 -3.05
C PHE A 378 -0.33 4.23 -1.83
N HIS A 379 0.37 5.22 -1.31
CA HIS A 379 1.16 5.18 -0.09
C HIS A 379 0.40 5.88 1.03
N TYR A 380 -0.88 5.52 1.19
CA TYR A 380 -1.76 6.13 2.18
C TYR A 380 -1.28 5.78 3.59
N HIS A 381 -1.12 6.79 4.45
CA HIS A 381 -0.67 6.65 5.83
C HIS A 381 -1.19 7.84 6.68
N ALA A 382 -0.75 7.92 7.94
CA ALA A 382 -1.06 9.00 8.87
C ALA A 382 -2.55 9.31 8.96
N GLY A 383 -3.34 8.33 9.40
CA GLY A 383 -4.78 8.50 9.50
C GLY A 383 -5.15 9.36 10.71
N GLU A 384 -5.94 10.40 10.50
CA GLU A 384 -6.39 11.32 11.54
C GLU A 384 -7.91 11.49 11.53
N ILE A 385 -8.46 11.84 12.69
CA ILE A 385 -9.90 12.02 12.93
C ILE A 385 -10.14 13.39 13.56
N SER A 386 -11.22 14.06 13.16
CA SER A 386 -11.70 15.29 13.80
C SER A 386 -13.16 15.19 14.21
N LEU A 387 -13.47 15.66 15.42
CA LEU A 387 -14.83 15.71 15.97
C LEU A 387 -15.56 17.04 15.71
N ASP A 388 -14.82 18.08 15.34
CA ASP A 388 -15.34 19.44 15.07
C ASP A 388 -15.05 19.92 13.64
N GLY A 389 -14.28 19.14 12.88
CA GLY A 389 -13.85 19.45 11.52
C GLY A 389 -12.54 20.26 11.44
N ALA A 390 -11.98 20.68 12.57
CA ALA A 390 -10.84 21.59 12.64
C ALA A 390 -9.63 20.97 13.36
N HIS A 391 -9.84 20.33 14.51
CA HIS A 391 -8.78 19.72 15.32
C HIS A 391 -8.68 18.23 15.03
N PHE A 392 -7.49 17.76 14.66
CA PHE A 392 -7.23 16.40 14.25
C PHE A 392 -6.39 15.67 15.31
N GLN A 393 -6.75 14.43 15.57
CA GLN A 393 -6.02 13.51 16.43
C GLN A 393 -5.72 12.21 15.70
N ASN A 394 -4.72 11.48 16.17
CA ASN A 394 -4.34 10.17 15.64
C ASN A 394 -5.53 9.20 15.65
N SER A 395 -5.85 8.63 14.48
CA SER A 395 -7.02 7.75 14.34
C SER A 395 -6.90 6.41 15.08
N PRO A 396 -5.74 5.72 15.09
CA PRO A 396 -5.55 4.54 15.94
C PRO A 396 -5.89 4.77 17.42
N ASP A 397 -5.41 5.87 18.00
CA ASP A 397 -5.65 6.17 19.41
C ASP A 397 -7.13 6.50 19.68
N PHE A 398 -7.75 7.31 18.83
CA PHE A 398 -9.19 7.58 18.90
C PHE A 398 -10.01 6.28 18.84
N ILE A 399 -9.70 5.38 17.89
CA ILE A 399 -10.41 4.10 17.73
C ILE A 399 -10.22 3.24 18.98
N ARG A 400 -9.00 3.15 19.51
CA ARG A 400 -8.68 2.36 20.70
C ARG A 400 -9.49 2.85 21.90
N GLU A 401 -9.47 4.15 22.18
CA GLU A 401 -10.23 4.75 23.28
C GLU A 401 -11.74 4.54 23.09
N ARG A 402 -12.25 4.87 21.90
CA ARG A 402 -13.68 4.87 21.61
C ARG A 402 -14.32 3.49 21.73
N PHE A 403 -13.56 2.45 21.44
CA PHE A 403 -13.98 1.06 21.51
C PHE A 403 -13.39 0.31 22.71
N GLN A 404 -12.72 1.00 23.65
CA GLN A 404 -12.11 0.43 24.87
C GLN A 404 -11.24 -0.80 24.55
N ASP A 405 -10.26 -0.63 23.67
CA ASP A 405 -9.32 -1.65 23.21
C ASP A 405 -9.94 -2.86 22.47
N ARG A 406 -11.26 -2.85 22.21
CA ARG A 406 -11.92 -3.93 21.47
C ARG A 406 -11.77 -3.80 19.96
N VAL A 407 -11.47 -2.62 19.46
CA VAL A 407 -11.18 -2.38 18.04
C VAL A 407 -9.77 -1.84 17.94
N LEU A 408 -8.94 -2.48 17.11
CA LEU A 408 -7.55 -2.09 16.86
C LEU A 408 -7.39 -1.77 15.37
N CYS A 409 -6.79 -0.63 15.05
CA CYS A 409 -6.36 -0.35 13.68
C CYS A 409 -4.91 -0.77 13.49
N ILE A 410 -4.62 -1.48 12.40
CA ILE A 410 -3.29 -2.04 12.10
C ILE A 410 -2.83 -1.81 10.67
N ASP A 411 -3.61 -1.09 9.85
CA ASP A 411 -3.12 -0.66 8.54
C ASP A 411 -2.20 0.55 8.65
N ALA A 412 -1.69 1.04 7.52
CA ALA A 412 -0.72 2.15 7.49
C ALA A 412 -1.22 3.48 8.11
N SER A 413 -2.47 3.58 8.56
CA SER A 413 -2.94 4.71 9.36
C SER A 413 -2.19 4.84 10.70
N ILE A 414 -1.61 3.74 11.21
CA ILE A 414 -0.74 3.75 12.40
C ILE A 414 0.63 4.40 12.15
N LEU A 415 1.05 4.52 10.89
CA LEU A 415 2.31 5.16 10.52
C LEU A 415 2.07 6.67 10.40
N THR A 416 2.42 7.41 11.44
CA THR A 416 2.31 8.88 11.48
C THR A 416 3.23 9.56 10.48
N GLU A 417 4.33 8.92 10.13
CA GLU A 417 5.28 9.37 9.12
C GLU A 417 5.89 8.18 8.38
N ILE A 418 6.28 8.41 7.12
CA ILE A 418 7.02 7.45 6.30
C ILE A 418 8.14 8.16 5.55
N GLY A 419 9.22 7.42 5.32
CA GLY A 419 10.35 7.82 4.49
C GLY A 419 10.02 7.74 3.01
N VAL A 420 11.04 7.93 2.18
CA VAL A 420 10.89 7.99 0.72
C VAL A 420 10.81 6.62 0.03
N ARG A 421 11.11 5.55 0.77
CA ARG A 421 11.02 4.18 0.28
C ARG A 421 9.55 3.70 0.21
N PRO A 422 9.24 2.69 -0.61
CA PRO A 422 7.93 2.04 -0.58
C PRO A 422 7.63 1.43 0.79
N LEU A 423 6.48 1.77 1.37
CA LEU A 423 6.18 1.44 2.77
C LEU A 423 5.60 0.05 3.00
N THR A 424 5.36 -0.75 1.95
CA THR A 424 4.54 -1.98 2.04
C THR A 424 5.05 -2.95 3.11
N LEU A 425 6.35 -3.25 3.11
CA LEU A 425 6.95 -4.15 4.09
C LEU A 425 6.89 -3.57 5.50
N THR A 426 7.17 -2.29 5.67
CA THR A 426 7.08 -1.59 6.96
C THR A 426 5.66 -1.63 7.51
N ALA A 427 4.62 -1.32 6.70
CA ALA A 427 3.23 -1.45 7.14
C ALA A 427 2.84 -2.88 7.51
N MET A 428 3.35 -3.89 6.80
CA MET A 428 3.12 -5.29 7.18
C MET A 428 3.82 -5.64 8.49
N ALA A 429 5.06 -5.21 8.68
CA ALA A 429 5.80 -5.45 9.91
C ALA A 429 5.10 -4.78 11.11
N SER A 430 4.64 -3.54 10.95
CA SER A 430 3.89 -2.84 12.00
C SER A 430 2.55 -3.51 12.31
N ALA A 431 1.85 -4.02 11.28
CA ALA A 431 0.63 -4.79 11.46
C ALA A 431 0.86 -6.11 12.22
N TYR A 432 1.96 -6.80 11.89
CA TYR A 432 2.37 -8.03 12.56
C TYR A 432 2.69 -7.77 14.05
N GLU A 433 3.52 -6.76 14.33
CA GLU A 433 3.92 -6.34 15.68
C GLU A 433 2.70 -5.96 16.54
N ALA A 434 1.75 -5.21 15.97
CA ALA A 434 0.54 -4.79 16.66
C ALA A 434 -0.34 -5.98 17.10
N ILE A 435 -0.34 -7.08 16.34
CA ILE A 435 -1.07 -8.30 16.68
C ILE A 435 -0.32 -9.15 17.71
N GLU A 436 1.01 -9.25 17.64
CA GLU A 436 1.82 -9.96 18.64
C GLU A 436 1.73 -9.31 20.03
N ARG A 437 1.69 -7.97 20.09
CA ARG A 437 1.54 -7.23 21.35
C ARG A 437 0.13 -7.27 21.93
N MET A 438 -0.85 -7.73 21.15
CA MET A 438 -2.22 -7.81 21.62
C MET A 438 -2.35 -8.90 22.69
N HIS A 439 -2.86 -8.55 23.86
CA HIS A 439 -3.15 -9.55 24.89
C HIS A 439 -4.39 -10.37 24.50
N TRP A 440 -4.11 -11.59 24.03
CA TRP A 440 -5.13 -12.61 23.79
C TRP A 440 -5.43 -13.29 25.12
N ASN A 441 -6.51 -12.88 25.77
CA ASN A 441 -7.06 -13.64 26.89
C ASN A 441 -7.62 -14.95 26.32
N ASN A 442 -6.74 -15.91 26.10
CA ASN A 442 -7.11 -17.31 25.90
C ASN A 442 -7.75 -17.70 27.21
N GLY A 443 -9.08 -17.76 27.26
CA GLY A 443 -9.81 -18.13 28.46
C GLY A 443 -9.38 -19.52 28.91
N GLU A 444 -8.36 -19.59 29.76
CA GLU A 444 -8.16 -20.68 30.68
C GLU A 444 -8.93 -20.33 31.95
N GLN A 445 -10.07 -21.03 32.05
CA GLN A 445 -11.03 -21.17 33.15
C GLN A 445 -12.14 -20.13 33.26
#